data_AF-A0A7I7S484-F1
#
_entry.id   AF-A0A7I7S484-F1
#
_cell.length_a   1.000
_cell.length_b   1.000
_cell.length_c   1.000
_cell.angle_alpha   90.00
_cell.angle_beta   90.00
_cell.angle_gamma   90.00
#
_symmetry.space_group_name_H-M   'P 1'
#
loop_
_entity.id
_entity.type
_entity.pdbx_description
1 polymer ?
#
loop_
_entity_poly.entity_id
_entity_poly.type
_entity_poly.pdbx_seq_one_letter_code
_entity_poly.pdbx_strand_id
1 'polypeptide(L)'
;MKLGDRFDAWVRSGPFTPADLGISRIVYAVGALFTVPNIAWLAEYPDFMFHPPPGPLQLLSGFPPLAVLIGLEVLRSASLLAVGFGLWTKIASIASAVMLTSTYGLTYCLGKIDHTILLVLPPLVLAFANWGDRFSIDAWRHRKAAPSEQEQWPLRLLGLLVGWGFFTAALTKLGTGWLSFDSQAARGYYVLAFVTEDRTHWLAEWVATHDWRVAWELADWLTVAFEFAILLALPWWRAFRITLAVATTFHLGVLLVMNIDFSHAVIAYGAFVSWGTIARRVGDSRLVGFAERVLRAGRPLFTGVPARVLLVLLAVAIGSSSWFLMASPVGRIAIGRVGGVAVIVVGALIGITYLLQQVWAALDQRLHPRAVQGGVLPVAGDQFVR
;
A
#
# COMPACT_ATOMS: atom_id res chain seq x y z
N MET A 1 -33.21 -2.32 15.11
CA MET A 1 -32.63 -2.49 13.76
C MET A 1 -32.43 -3.97 13.49
N LYS A 2 -32.76 -4.43 12.28
CA LYS A 2 -32.45 -5.80 11.84
C LYS A 2 -30.93 -5.92 11.63
N LEU A 3 -30.39 -7.15 11.66
CA LEU A 3 -28.96 -7.40 11.44
C LEU A 3 -28.49 -6.83 10.08
N GLY A 4 -29.33 -6.93 9.04
CA GLY A 4 -29.08 -6.36 7.72
C GLY A 4 -28.88 -4.84 7.77
N ASP A 5 -29.77 -4.10 8.44
CA ASP A 5 -29.65 -2.63 8.56
C ASP A 5 -28.33 -2.22 9.25
N ARG A 6 -27.89 -2.99 10.26
CA ARG A 6 -26.62 -2.74 10.96
C ARG A 6 -25.41 -3.00 10.04
N PHE A 7 -25.47 -4.07 9.25
CA PHE A 7 -24.44 -4.38 8.27
C PHE A 7 -24.36 -3.30 7.19
N ASP A 8 -25.48 -2.91 6.60
CA ASP A 8 -25.54 -1.86 5.57
C ASP A 8 -25.01 -0.52 6.09
N ALA A 9 -25.40 -0.15 7.32
CA ALA A 9 -24.86 1.04 7.97
C ALA A 9 -23.34 0.95 8.18
N TRP A 10 -22.83 -0.21 8.61
CA TRP A 10 -21.39 -0.44 8.78
C TRP A 10 -20.61 -0.38 7.46
N VAL A 11 -21.18 -0.94 6.39
CA VAL A 11 -20.59 -0.95 5.04
C VAL A 11 -20.49 0.48 4.47
N ARG A 12 -21.54 1.29 4.67
CA ARG A 12 -21.62 2.66 4.13
C ARG A 12 -20.92 3.71 4.99
N SER A 13 -20.68 3.43 6.28
CA SER A 13 -20.05 4.38 7.19
C SER A 13 -18.54 4.26 7.23
N GLY A 14 -17.86 5.41 7.27
CA GLY A 14 -16.43 5.48 7.43
C GLY A 14 -15.89 6.90 7.45
N PRO A 15 -14.65 7.09 7.94
CA PRO A 15 -14.06 8.40 8.15
C PRO A 15 -13.37 8.96 6.89
N PHE A 16 -13.42 8.25 5.76
CA PHE A 16 -12.60 8.57 4.60
C PHE A 16 -13.30 9.57 3.68
N THR A 17 -12.54 10.55 3.22
CA THR A 17 -13.02 11.63 2.36
C THR A 17 -12.52 11.47 0.92
N PRO A 18 -13.12 12.16 -0.07
CA PRO A 18 -12.60 12.16 -1.45
C PRO A 18 -11.15 12.65 -1.54
N ALA A 19 -10.75 13.57 -0.64
CA ALA A 19 -9.38 14.06 -0.57
C ALA A 19 -8.40 12.96 -0.11
N ASP A 20 -8.80 12.12 0.85
CA ASP A 20 -7.98 11.01 1.32
C ASP A 20 -7.70 10.03 0.17
N LEU A 21 -8.75 9.64 -0.55
CA LEU A 21 -8.63 8.70 -1.66
C LEU A 21 -7.88 9.28 -2.87
N GLY A 22 -8.10 10.55 -3.20
CA GLY A 22 -7.38 11.21 -4.28
C GLY A 22 -5.87 11.28 -4.04
N ILE A 23 -5.44 11.57 -2.79
CA ILE A 23 -4.01 11.55 -2.42
C ILE A 23 -3.50 10.11 -2.37
N SER A 24 -4.26 9.19 -1.79
CA SER A 24 -3.89 7.78 -1.74
C SER A 24 -3.66 7.19 -3.14
N ARG A 25 -4.45 7.59 -4.14
CA ARG A 25 -4.27 7.17 -5.54
C ARG A 25 -2.91 7.60 -6.11
N ILE A 26 -2.50 8.84 -5.83
CA ILE A 26 -1.21 9.39 -6.27
C ILE A 26 -0.07 8.66 -5.56
N VAL A 27 -0.14 8.54 -4.23
CA VAL A 27 0.86 7.82 -3.43
C VAL A 27 0.99 6.37 -3.89
N TYR A 28 -0.13 5.70 -4.13
CA TYR A 28 -0.17 4.34 -4.67
C TYR A 28 0.52 4.25 -6.03
N ALA A 29 0.15 5.10 -6.99
CA ALA A 29 0.70 5.05 -8.34
C ALA A 29 2.20 5.32 -8.35
N VAL A 30 2.66 6.30 -7.58
CA VAL A 30 4.08 6.63 -7.44
C VAL A 30 4.82 5.48 -6.76
N GLY A 31 4.34 4.99 -5.62
CA GLY A 31 4.94 3.87 -4.90
C GLY A 31 5.08 2.64 -5.79
N ALA A 32 3.99 2.26 -6.47
CA ALA A 32 3.98 1.11 -7.38
C ALA A 32 4.97 1.27 -8.55
N LEU A 33 5.08 2.46 -9.16
CA LEU A 33 6.04 2.69 -10.24
C LEU A 33 7.49 2.44 -9.81
N PHE A 34 7.82 2.71 -8.55
CA PHE A 34 9.18 2.53 -8.01
C PHE A 34 9.44 1.15 -7.40
N THR A 35 8.42 0.36 -7.04
CA THR A 35 8.60 -0.95 -6.38
C THR A 35 8.33 -2.14 -7.28
N VAL A 36 7.52 -1.97 -8.33
CA VAL A 36 7.19 -3.07 -9.23
C VAL A 36 8.45 -3.53 -9.98
N PRO A 37 8.68 -4.84 -10.15
CA PRO A 37 9.93 -5.35 -10.71
C PRO A 37 10.03 -5.15 -12.22
N ASN A 38 11.27 -5.12 -12.69
CA ASN A 38 11.62 -5.39 -14.08
C ASN A 38 11.30 -6.87 -14.38
N ILE A 39 10.60 -7.19 -15.45
CA ILE A 39 10.30 -8.58 -15.87
C ILE A 39 11.02 -9.00 -17.16
N ALA A 40 11.75 -8.10 -17.81
CA ALA A 40 12.47 -8.38 -19.06
C ALA A 40 13.53 -9.48 -18.91
N TRP A 41 14.07 -9.67 -17.71
CA TRP A 41 15.03 -10.74 -17.39
C TRP A 41 14.45 -12.15 -17.59
N LEU A 42 13.12 -12.32 -17.60
CA LEU A 42 12.49 -13.61 -17.85
C LEU A 42 12.80 -14.14 -19.26
N ALA A 43 13.13 -13.28 -20.22
CA ALA A 43 13.55 -13.70 -21.56
C ALA A 43 14.92 -14.40 -21.58
N GLU A 44 15.70 -14.32 -20.50
CA GLU A 44 17.00 -14.99 -20.38
C GLU A 44 16.85 -16.44 -19.89
N TYR A 45 15.67 -16.82 -19.39
CA TYR A 45 15.40 -18.16 -18.87
C TYR A 45 14.91 -19.11 -19.97
N PRO A 46 15.34 -20.39 -19.93
CA PRO A 46 14.87 -21.37 -20.88
C PRO A 46 13.43 -21.81 -20.57
N ASP A 47 12.65 -22.10 -21.61
CA ASP A 47 11.22 -22.44 -21.49
C ASP A 47 10.92 -23.67 -20.62
N PHE A 48 11.88 -24.59 -20.45
CA PHE A 48 11.67 -25.74 -19.56
C PHE A 48 11.54 -25.36 -18.08
N MET A 49 11.97 -24.16 -17.70
CA MET A 49 11.78 -23.61 -16.35
C MET A 49 10.42 -22.90 -16.19
N PHE A 50 9.63 -22.79 -17.26
CA PHE A 50 8.30 -22.18 -17.22
C PHE A 50 7.27 -23.13 -16.61
N HIS A 51 6.99 -22.93 -15.32
CA HIS A 51 6.02 -23.67 -14.53
C HIS A 51 4.90 -22.74 -14.04
N PRO A 52 3.94 -22.38 -14.92
CA PRO A 52 2.90 -21.43 -14.57
C PRO A 52 1.99 -21.95 -13.45
N PRO A 53 1.64 -21.11 -12.46
CA PRO A 53 0.63 -21.48 -11.47
C PRO A 53 -0.74 -21.69 -12.15
N PRO A 54 -1.69 -22.38 -11.49
CA PRO A 54 -3.04 -22.54 -12.00
C PRO A 54 -3.67 -21.21 -12.43
N GLY A 55 -4.12 -21.11 -13.68
CA GLY A 55 -4.73 -19.90 -14.22
C GLY A 55 -4.41 -19.62 -15.70
N PRO A 56 -4.70 -18.41 -16.20
CA PRO A 56 -4.59 -18.07 -17.62
C PRO A 56 -3.19 -18.20 -18.22
N LEU A 57 -2.13 -18.11 -17.40
CA LEU A 57 -0.75 -18.26 -17.87
C LEU A 57 -0.40 -19.69 -18.28
N GLN A 58 -1.19 -20.69 -17.89
CA GLN A 58 -1.06 -22.07 -18.38
C GLN A 58 -1.35 -22.22 -19.88
N LEU A 59 -1.96 -21.21 -20.49
CA LEU A 59 -2.20 -21.17 -21.94
C LEU A 59 -0.93 -20.83 -22.74
N LEU A 60 0.14 -20.39 -22.06
CA LEU A 60 1.44 -20.13 -22.68
C LEU A 60 2.30 -21.39 -22.68
N SER A 61 3.06 -21.58 -23.76
CA SER A 61 3.99 -22.72 -23.90
C SER A 61 5.38 -22.46 -23.33
N GLY A 62 5.66 -21.25 -22.84
CA GLY A 62 6.98 -20.80 -22.41
C GLY A 62 7.00 -19.33 -21.99
N PHE A 63 8.18 -18.80 -21.72
CA PHE A 63 8.34 -17.38 -21.40
C PHE A 63 8.06 -16.51 -22.64
N PRO A 64 7.32 -15.40 -22.52
CA PRO A 64 7.13 -14.49 -23.65
C PRO A 64 8.46 -13.92 -24.18
N PRO A 65 8.57 -13.65 -25.49
CA PRO A 65 9.75 -12.99 -26.06
C PRO A 65 10.02 -11.62 -25.41
N LEU A 66 11.28 -11.19 -25.39
CA LEU A 66 11.73 -9.93 -24.77
C LEU A 66 10.87 -8.72 -25.17
N ALA A 67 10.54 -8.57 -26.46
CA ALA A 67 9.72 -7.46 -26.94
C ALA A 67 8.31 -7.44 -26.32
N VAL A 68 7.72 -8.62 -26.09
CA VAL A 68 6.41 -8.75 -25.42
C VAL A 68 6.53 -8.35 -23.96
N LEU A 69 7.57 -8.82 -23.26
CA LEU A 69 7.82 -8.45 -21.85
C LEU A 69 7.98 -6.93 -21.69
N ILE A 70 8.83 -6.30 -22.51
CA ILE A 70 9.00 -4.83 -22.51
C ILE A 70 7.66 -4.14 -22.78
N GLY A 71 6.89 -4.62 -23.76
CA GLY A 71 5.56 -4.09 -24.06
C GLY A 71 4.61 -4.16 -22.85
N LEU A 72 4.58 -5.27 -22.13
CA LEU A 72 3.79 -5.43 -20.91
C LEU A 72 4.22 -4.43 -19.82
N GLU A 73 5.51 -4.19 -19.66
CA GLU A 73 5.97 -3.24 -18.65
C GLU A 73 5.68 -1.78 -18.99
N VAL A 74 5.78 -1.42 -20.27
CA VAL A 74 5.38 -0.09 -20.76
C VAL A 74 3.88 0.11 -20.55
N LEU A 75 3.05 -0.87 -20.90
CA LEU A 75 1.59 -0.81 -20.69
C LEU A 75 1.24 -0.74 -19.20
N ARG A 76 1.91 -1.52 -18.35
CA ARG A 76 1.77 -1.46 -16.90
C ARG A 76 2.10 -0.06 -16.37
N SER A 77 3.24 0.49 -16.77
CA SER A 77 3.69 1.82 -16.31
C SER A 77 2.76 2.93 -16.81
N ALA A 78 2.31 2.86 -18.06
CA ALA A 78 1.34 3.79 -18.63
C ALA A 78 0.00 3.73 -17.86
N SER A 79 -0.47 2.54 -17.51
CA SER A 79 -1.70 2.38 -16.72
C SER A 79 -1.55 2.96 -15.30
N LEU A 80 -0.40 2.77 -14.64
CA LEU A 80 -0.10 3.35 -13.33
C LEU A 80 -0.01 4.88 -13.39
N LEU A 81 0.62 5.44 -14.42
CA LEU A 81 0.64 6.89 -14.65
C LEU A 81 -0.78 7.43 -14.86
N ALA A 82 -1.60 6.75 -15.65
CA ALA A 82 -3.01 7.11 -15.84
C ALA A 82 -3.80 7.07 -14.52
N VAL A 83 -3.54 6.09 -13.64
CA VAL A 83 -4.08 6.05 -12.28
C VAL A 83 -3.59 7.25 -11.47
N GLY A 84 -2.28 7.54 -11.45
CA GLY A 84 -1.71 8.66 -10.68
C GLY A 84 -2.33 10.01 -11.07
N PHE A 85 -2.34 10.31 -12.37
CA PHE A 85 -2.98 11.52 -12.90
C PHE A 85 -4.51 11.52 -12.77
N GLY A 86 -5.12 10.35 -12.54
CA GLY A 86 -6.57 10.17 -12.51
C GLY A 86 -7.20 10.49 -13.86
N LEU A 87 -6.72 9.81 -14.90
CA LEU A 87 -7.25 9.83 -16.26
C LEU A 87 -8.03 8.52 -16.48
N TRP A 88 -9.33 8.63 -16.74
CA TRP A 88 -10.22 7.46 -16.83
C TRP A 88 -10.06 6.52 -15.64
N THR A 89 -10.03 7.11 -14.45
CA THR A 89 -9.52 6.53 -13.19
C THR A 89 -10.04 5.12 -12.95
N LYS A 90 -11.33 4.85 -13.13
CA LYS A 90 -11.90 3.50 -12.98
C LYS A 90 -11.28 2.48 -13.96
N ILE A 91 -11.27 2.81 -15.25
CA ILE A 91 -10.74 1.93 -16.31
C ILE A 91 -9.22 1.77 -16.14
N ALA A 92 -8.50 2.86 -15.90
CA ALA A 92 -7.05 2.83 -15.66
C ALA A 92 -6.68 1.98 -14.44
N SER A 93 -7.48 2.01 -13.38
CA SER A 93 -7.25 1.20 -12.18
C SER A 93 -7.48 -0.29 -12.46
N ILE A 94 -8.56 -0.65 -13.17
CA ILE A 94 -8.80 -2.05 -13.59
C ILE A 94 -7.68 -2.52 -14.51
N ALA A 95 -7.29 -1.71 -15.51
CA ALA A 95 -6.18 -2.02 -16.40
C ALA A 95 -4.88 -2.22 -15.62
N SER A 96 -4.58 -1.35 -14.65
CA SER A 96 -3.41 -1.49 -13.78
C SER A 96 -3.44 -2.79 -12.97
N ALA A 97 -4.59 -3.18 -12.40
CA ALA A 97 -4.73 -4.44 -11.69
C ALA A 97 -4.49 -5.65 -12.60
N VAL A 98 -5.04 -5.64 -13.82
CA VAL A 98 -4.79 -6.70 -14.82
C VAL A 98 -3.31 -6.74 -15.18
N MET A 99 -2.69 -5.60 -15.47
CA MET A 99 -1.27 -5.54 -15.83
C MET A 99 -0.35 -5.99 -14.69
N LEU A 100 -0.63 -5.59 -13.45
CA LEU A 100 0.12 -6.05 -12.28
C LEU A 100 -0.05 -7.56 -12.07
N THR A 101 -1.28 -8.08 -12.21
CA THR A 101 -1.55 -9.53 -12.12
C THR A 101 -0.77 -10.31 -13.18
N SER A 102 -0.81 -9.87 -14.43
CA SER A 102 -0.10 -10.51 -15.53
C SER A 102 1.42 -10.46 -15.34
N THR A 103 1.97 -9.30 -15.00
CA THR A 103 3.43 -9.13 -14.85
C THR A 103 3.98 -9.86 -13.63
N TYR A 104 3.30 -9.84 -12.47
CA TYR A 104 3.70 -10.67 -11.33
C TYR A 104 3.46 -12.15 -11.57
N GLY A 105 2.35 -12.53 -12.21
CA GLY A 105 2.08 -13.92 -12.55
C GLY A 105 3.19 -14.55 -13.37
N LEU A 106 3.76 -13.81 -14.34
CA LEU A 106 4.91 -14.27 -15.11
C LEU A 106 6.16 -14.51 -14.24
N THR A 107 6.40 -13.68 -13.22
CA THR A 107 7.50 -13.91 -12.27
C THR A 107 7.30 -15.16 -11.40
N TYR A 108 6.04 -15.57 -11.20
CA TYR A 108 5.69 -16.75 -10.41
C TYR A 108 5.78 -18.05 -11.20
N CYS A 109 5.96 -17.98 -12.52
CA CYS A 109 6.19 -19.17 -13.35
C CYS A 109 7.51 -19.88 -13.04
N LEU A 110 8.36 -19.35 -12.16
CA LEU A 110 9.56 -20.03 -11.64
C LEU A 110 9.31 -20.78 -10.32
N GLY A 111 8.05 -20.88 -9.87
CA GLY A 111 7.66 -21.66 -8.70
C GLY A 111 7.72 -20.93 -7.36
N LYS A 112 8.28 -19.70 -7.32
CA LYS A 112 8.25 -18.84 -6.13
C LYS A 112 7.09 -17.85 -6.22
N ILE A 113 6.21 -17.86 -5.22
CA ILE A 113 5.12 -16.89 -5.08
C ILE A 113 5.45 -15.95 -3.91
N ASP A 114 5.35 -14.65 -4.14
CA ASP A 114 5.61 -13.60 -3.16
C ASP A 114 4.32 -12.86 -2.73
N HIS A 115 4.46 -11.94 -1.78
CA HIS A 115 3.35 -11.22 -1.14
C HIS A 115 2.86 -10.00 -1.96
N THR A 116 2.91 -10.05 -3.29
CA THR A 116 2.66 -8.87 -4.15
C THR A 116 1.19 -8.61 -4.43
N ILE A 117 0.31 -9.57 -4.10
CA ILE A 117 -1.15 -9.45 -4.27
C ILE A 117 -1.70 -8.19 -3.60
N LEU A 118 -1.12 -7.76 -2.48
CA LEU A 118 -1.52 -6.54 -1.79
C LEU A 118 -1.28 -5.27 -2.62
N LEU A 119 -0.36 -5.29 -3.58
CA LEU A 119 -0.23 -4.19 -4.55
C LEU A 119 -1.31 -4.25 -5.63
N VAL A 120 -1.76 -5.44 -6.02
CA VAL A 120 -2.78 -5.63 -7.07
C VAL A 120 -4.18 -5.21 -6.59
N LEU A 121 -4.50 -5.46 -5.33
CA LEU A 121 -5.85 -5.26 -4.78
C LEU A 121 -6.33 -3.79 -4.75
N PRO A 122 -5.53 -2.78 -4.34
CA PRO A 122 -5.98 -1.40 -4.28
C PRO A 122 -6.56 -0.86 -5.59
N PRO A 123 -5.89 -0.94 -6.76
CA PRO A 123 -6.47 -0.41 -7.98
C PRO A 123 -7.68 -1.23 -8.44
N LEU A 124 -7.73 -2.54 -8.17
CA LEU A 124 -8.89 -3.35 -8.50
C LEU A 124 -10.13 -2.93 -7.70
N VAL A 125 -9.99 -2.77 -6.39
CA VAL A 125 -11.10 -2.49 -5.47
C VAL A 125 -11.47 -1.00 -5.48
N LEU A 126 -10.47 -0.11 -5.40
CA LEU A 126 -10.71 1.34 -5.32
C LEU A 126 -11.12 1.96 -6.66
N ALA A 127 -11.04 1.23 -7.77
CA ALA A 127 -11.72 1.58 -9.03
C ALA A 127 -13.22 1.87 -8.83
N PHE A 128 -13.83 1.26 -7.82
CA PHE A 128 -15.24 1.40 -7.46
C PHE A 128 -15.47 2.33 -6.27
N ALA A 129 -14.41 2.94 -5.73
CA ALA A 129 -14.47 3.89 -4.62
C ALA A 129 -14.55 5.34 -5.07
N ASN A 130 -14.66 5.62 -6.38
CA ASN A 130 -14.58 6.98 -6.90
C ASN A 130 -13.31 7.73 -6.41
N TRP A 131 -12.20 7.02 -6.21
CA TRP A 131 -10.91 7.64 -5.80
C TRP A 131 -10.30 8.58 -6.86
N GLY A 132 -11.00 8.73 -7.99
CA GLY A 132 -10.78 9.73 -9.04
C GLY A 132 -11.51 11.05 -8.80
N ASP A 133 -12.36 11.21 -7.79
CA ASP A 133 -13.21 12.41 -7.64
C ASP A 133 -12.48 13.63 -7.06
N ARG A 134 -11.24 13.45 -6.62
CA ARG A 134 -10.36 14.54 -6.17
C ARG A 134 -8.94 14.38 -6.71
N PHE A 135 -8.29 15.53 -6.89
CA PHE A 135 -6.89 15.65 -7.34
C PHE A 135 -6.58 14.86 -8.61
N SER A 136 -7.51 14.86 -9.57
CA SER A 136 -7.41 14.11 -10.83
C SER A 136 -7.76 14.99 -12.03
N ILE A 137 -7.37 14.51 -13.22
CA ILE A 137 -7.84 15.07 -14.50
C ILE A 137 -9.34 14.84 -14.67
N ASP A 138 -9.87 13.69 -14.27
CA ASP A 138 -11.31 13.37 -14.36
C ASP A 138 -12.16 14.37 -13.54
N ALA A 139 -11.81 14.61 -12.27
CA ALA A 139 -12.50 15.58 -11.41
C ALA A 139 -12.39 17.01 -11.96
N TRP A 140 -11.27 17.34 -12.60
CA TRP A 140 -11.12 18.63 -13.28
C TRP A 140 -12.10 18.78 -14.45
N ARG A 141 -12.29 17.73 -15.26
CA ARG A 141 -13.25 17.70 -16.38
C ARG A 141 -14.70 17.78 -15.90
N HIS A 142 -14.99 17.21 -14.74
CA HIS A 142 -16.36 17.14 -14.17
C HIS A 142 -16.63 18.19 -13.08
N ARG A 143 -15.88 19.30 -13.02
CA ARG A 143 -15.99 20.35 -11.98
C ARG A 143 -17.38 20.92 -11.69
N LYS A 144 -18.33 20.79 -12.62
CA LYS A 144 -19.72 21.26 -12.45
C LYS A 144 -20.63 20.24 -11.75
N ALA A 145 -20.18 19.00 -11.57
CA ALA A 145 -20.92 17.99 -10.84
C ALA A 145 -20.94 18.34 -9.34
N ALA A 146 -22.06 18.03 -8.68
CA ALA A 146 -22.14 18.13 -7.23
C ALA A 146 -21.06 17.25 -6.57
N PRO A 147 -20.55 17.61 -5.39
CA PRO A 147 -19.65 16.75 -4.62
C PRO A 147 -20.31 15.38 -4.41
N SER A 148 -19.67 14.31 -4.86
CA SER A 148 -20.11 12.95 -4.56
C SER A 148 -19.82 12.64 -3.09
N GLU A 149 -20.73 11.90 -2.45
CA GLU A 149 -20.40 11.25 -1.19
C GLU A 149 -19.33 10.17 -1.45
N GLN A 150 -18.39 10.06 -0.51
CA GLN A 150 -17.31 9.08 -0.64
C GLN A 150 -17.84 7.69 -0.30
N GLU A 151 -17.90 6.81 -1.30
CA GLU A 151 -18.23 5.40 -1.13
C GLU A 151 -17.23 4.72 -0.18
N GLN A 152 -17.73 4.16 0.93
CA GLN A 152 -16.90 3.51 1.96
C GLN A 152 -16.80 1.99 1.79
N TRP A 153 -17.77 1.38 1.10
CA TRP A 153 -17.83 -0.07 0.94
C TRP A 153 -16.58 -0.67 0.24
N PRO A 154 -15.93 -0.02 -0.75
CA PRO A 154 -14.73 -0.61 -1.35
C PRO A 154 -13.55 -0.58 -0.39
N LEU A 155 -13.47 0.42 0.49
CA LEU A 155 -12.46 0.44 1.56
C LEU A 155 -12.69 -0.67 2.57
N ARG A 156 -13.96 -0.99 2.89
CA ARG A 156 -14.31 -2.15 3.71
C ARG A 156 -13.89 -3.46 3.04
N LEU A 157 -14.17 -3.61 1.74
CA LEU A 157 -13.75 -4.76 0.97
C LEU A 157 -12.22 -4.89 0.90
N LEU A 158 -11.51 -3.79 0.62
CA LEU A 158 -10.05 -3.79 0.62
C LEU A 158 -9.50 -4.15 2.01
N GLY A 159 -10.09 -3.60 3.07
CA GLY A 159 -9.71 -3.91 4.46
C GLY A 159 -9.96 -5.37 4.81
N LEU A 160 -11.07 -5.95 4.32
CA LEU A 160 -11.37 -7.37 4.45
C LEU A 160 -10.34 -8.23 3.72
N LEU A 161 -9.99 -7.89 2.48
CA LEU A 161 -9.02 -8.66 1.70
C LEU A 161 -7.61 -8.57 2.31
N VAL A 162 -7.21 -7.40 2.79
CA VAL A 162 -5.96 -7.23 3.55
C VAL A 162 -6.00 -8.08 4.82
N GLY A 163 -7.03 -7.93 5.65
CA GLY A 163 -7.17 -8.68 6.90
C GLY A 163 -7.23 -10.20 6.66
N TRP A 164 -7.90 -10.62 5.59
CA TRP A 164 -7.98 -12.02 5.18
C TRP A 164 -6.61 -12.58 4.81
N GLY A 165 -5.80 -11.85 4.05
CA GLY A 165 -4.45 -12.29 3.69
C GLY A 165 -3.54 -12.49 4.92
N PHE A 166 -3.66 -11.62 5.92
CA PHE A 166 -2.94 -11.79 7.20
C PHE A 166 -3.51 -12.94 8.03
N PHE A 167 -4.84 -13.06 8.09
CA PHE A 167 -5.50 -14.13 8.81
C PHE A 167 -5.13 -15.52 8.28
N THR A 168 -5.10 -15.70 6.96
CA THR A 168 -4.70 -17.00 6.37
C THR A 168 -3.22 -17.28 6.62
N ALA A 169 -2.35 -16.26 6.58
CA ALA A 169 -0.95 -16.41 6.97
C ALA A 169 -0.83 -16.87 8.43
N ALA A 170 -1.61 -16.29 9.35
CA ALA A 170 -1.63 -16.67 10.77
C ALA A 170 -2.11 -18.13 10.96
N LEU A 171 -3.17 -18.52 10.25
CA LEU A 171 -3.68 -19.90 10.28
C LEU A 171 -2.65 -20.91 9.79
N THR A 172 -1.94 -20.60 8.70
CA THR A 172 -0.87 -21.47 8.21
C THR A 172 0.24 -21.60 9.25
N LYS A 173 0.70 -20.50 9.86
CA LYS A 173 1.70 -20.55 10.94
C LYS A 173 1.24 -21.41 12.11
N LEU A 174 0.01 -21.21 12.57
CA LEU A 174 -0.57 -22.00 13.65
C LEU A 174 -0.63 -23.49 13.30
N GLY A 175 -0.99 -23.82 12.06
CA GLY A 175 -1.15 -25.20 11.58
C GLY A 175 0.17 -25.94 11.27
N THR A 176 1.29 -25.24 11.11
CA THR A 176 2.59 -25.84 10.73
C THR A 176 3.57 -25.99 11.89
N GLY A 177 3.13 -25.75 13.13
CA GLY A 177 4.00 -25.81 14.31
C GLY A 177 4.93 -24.61 14.46
N TRP A 178 4.58 -23.47 13.85
CA TRP A 178 5.36 -22.22 13.94
C TRP A 178 5.62 -21.79 15.38
N LEU A 179 4.65 -21.98 16.27
CA LEU A 179 4.72 -21.60 17.69
C LEU A 179 5.41 -22.65 18.58
N SER A 180 6.14 -23.61 18.00
CA SER A 180 6.91 -24.57 18.77
C SER A 180 8.16 -23.90 19.35
N PHE A 181 8.32 -24.01 20.67
CA PHE A 181 9.50 -23.51 21.40
C PHE A 181 10.82 -24.18 20.97
N ASP A 182 10.75 -25.29 20.24
CA ASP A 182 11.92 -26.00 19.73
C ASP A 182 12.35 -25.52 18.34
N SER A 183 11.41 -25.07 17.50
CA SER A 183 11.69 -24.72 16.10
C SER A 183 12.09 -23.27 15.91
N GLN A 184 11.55 -22.34 16.71
CA GLN A 184 11.78 -20.90 16.60
C GLN A 184 11.66 -20.41 15.16
N ALA A 185 10.47 -20.55 14.56
CA ALA A 185 10.30 -20.42 13.11
C ALA A 185 10.84 -19.09 12.55
N ALA A 186 10.61 -17.96 13.22
CA ALA A 186 11.19 -16.66 12.82
C ALA A 186 12.72 -16.70 12.76
N ARG A 187 13.37 -17.31 13.76
CA ARG A 187 14.83 -17.53 13.75
C ARG A 187 15.26 -18.39 12.56
N GLY A 188 14.53 -19.47 12.29
CA GLY A 188 14.80 -20.36 11.15
C GLY A 188 14.76 -19.62 9.81
N TYR A 189 13.71 -18.82 9.58
CA TYR A 189 13.61 -17.97 8.39
C TYR A 189 14.73 -16.92 8.31
N TYR A 190 15.11 -16.35 9.45
CA TYR A 190 16.23 -15.41 9.52
C TYR A 190 17.55 -16.09 9.12
N VAL A 191 17.86 -17.26 9.68
CA VAL A 191 19.09 -18.01 9.35
C VAL A 191 19.12 -18.42 7.89
N LEU A 192 17.99 -18.91 7.34
CA LEU A 192 17.88 -19.27 5.93
C LEU A 192 18.14 -18.07 5.03
N ALA A 193 17.48 -16.94 5.31
CA ALA A 193 17.69 -15.67 4.61
C ALA A 193 19.16 -15.22 4.69
N PHE A 194 19.75 -15.24 5.87
CA PHE A 194 21.12 -14.78 6.12
C PHE A 194 22.16 -15.64 5.39
N VAL A 195 22.04 -16.97 5.48
CA VAL A 195 23.05 -17.91 4.97
C VAL A 195 22.87 -18.22 3.49
N THR A 196 21.64 -18.35 2.99
CA THR A 196 21.39 -18.84 1.62
C THR A 196 21.01 -17.73 0.64
N GLU A 197 20.51 -16.59 1.13
CA GLU A 197 20.04 -15.49 0.27
C GLU A 197 20.91 -14.23 0.36
N ASP A 198 22.05 -14.32 1.07
CA ASP A 198 23.00 -13.21 1.30
C ASP A 198 22.32 -11.95 1.85
N ARG A 199 21.33 -12.14 2.72
CA ARG A 199 20.58 -11.05 3.36
C ARG A 199 21.30 -10.58 4.63
N THR A 200 22.47 -10.00 4.44
CA THR A 200 23.42 -9.63 5.52
C THR A 200 23.40 -8.14 5.89
N HIS A 201 22.53 -7.33 5.26
CA HIS A 201 22.47 -5.88 5.45
C HIS A 201 21.72 -5.43 6.72
N TRP A 202 21.84 -4.13 7.04
CA TRP A 202 21.12 -3.45 8.13
C TRP A 202 21.49 -3.98 9.53
N LEU A 203 20.51 -4.49 10.29
CA LEU A 203 20.73 -5.07 11.61
C LEU A 203 20.96 -6.59 11.53
N ALA A 204 20.94 -7.19 10.35
CA ALA A 204 21.05 -8.63 10.20
C ALA A 204 22.33 -9.17 10.85
N GLU A 205 23.50 -8.59 10.59
CA GLU A 205 24.77 -9.02 11.21
C GLU A 205 24.79 -8.82 12.74
N TRP A 206 24.21 -7.72 13.22
CA TRP A 206 24.07 -7.49 14.66
C TRP A 206 23.18 -8.57 15.32
N VAL A 207 22.08 -8.96 14.67
CA VAL A 207 21.20 -10.03 15.16
C VAL A 207 21.91 -11.39 15.09
N ALA A 208 22.74 -11.66 14.08
CA ALA A 208 23.52 -12.91 14.00
C ALA A 208 24.47 -13.05 15.18
N THR A 209 25.10 -11.94 15.59
CA THR A 209 26.03 -11.91 16.72
C THR A 209 25.33 -11.89 18.08
N HIS A 210 24.05 -11.48 18.13
CA HIS A 210 23.23 -11.37 19.33
C HIS A 210 21.98 -12.26 19.25
N ASP A 211 22.18 -13.54 18.97
CA ASP A 211 21.12 -14.53 18.76
C ASP A 211 20.41 -14.92 20.07
N TRP A 212 19.38 -14.16 20.44
CA TRP A 212 18.66 -14.34 21.70
C TRP A 212 17.40 -15.19 21.53
N ARG A 213 17.45 -16.44 22.03
CA ARG A 213 16.34 -17.41 21.97
C ARG A 213 14.98 -16.82 22.38
N VAL A 214 14.93 -16.09 23.49
CA VAL A 214 13.69 -15.49 24.02
C VAL A 214 13.11 -14.43 23.07
N ALA A 215 13.96 -13.64 22.40
CA ALA A 215 13.49 -12.63 21.46
C ALA A 215 12.81 -13.26 20.24
N TRP A 216 13.32 -14.40 19.75
CA TRP A 216 12.72 -15.14 18.66
C TRP A 216 11.38 -15.76 19.02
N GLU A 217 11.26 -16.36 20.22
CA GLU A 217 9.96 -16.85 20.70
C GLU A 217 8.94 -15.71 20.76
N LEU A 218 9.31 -14.57 21.34
CA LEU A 218 8.43 -13.41 21.37
C LEU A 218 8.05 -12.96 19.97
N ALA A 219 8.99 -12.95 19.01
CA ALA A 219 8.70 -12.63 17.62
C ALA A 219 7.69 -13.60 16.98
N ASP A 220 7.82 -14.91 17.22
CA ASP A 220 6.89 -15.92 16.70
C ASP A 220 5.46 -15.71 17.23
N TRP A 221 5.31 -15.59 18.54
CA TRP A 221 4.02 -15.38 19.19
C TRP A 221 3.38 -14.04 18.81
N LEU A 222 4.17 -12.96 18.84
CA LEU A 222 3.68 -11.64 18.48
C LEU A 222 3.27 -11.57 17.01
N THR A 223 4.01 -12.22 16.11
CA THR A 223 3.65 -12.29 14.69
C THR A 223 2.29 -12.93 14.52
N VAL A 224 2.08 -14.15 15.02
CA VAL A 224 0.78 -14.84 14.85
C VAL A 224 -0.37 -14.05 15.47
N ALA A 225 -0.21 -13.52 16.69
CA ALA A 225 -1.24 -12.73 17.36
C ALA A 225 -1.57 -11.44 16.58
N PHE A 226 -0.55 -10.75 16.09
CA PHE A 226 -0.69 -9.55 15.28
C PHE A 226 -1.43 -9.82 13.97
N GLU A 227 -1.07 -10.88 13.25
CA GLU A 227 -1.71 -11.23 11.98
C GLU A 227 -3.21 -11.53 12.15
N PHE A 228 -3.62 -12.24 13.22
CA PHE A 228 -5.04 -12.41 13.56
C PHE A 228 -5.74 -11.08 13.90
N ALA A 229 -5.06 -10.21 14.65
CA ALA A 229 -5.64 -8.96 15.12
C ALA A 229 -6.06 -8.02 13.98
N ILE A 230 -5.41 -8.08 12.80
CA ILE A 230 -5.77 -7.23 11.67
C ILE A 230 -7.21 -7.48 11.20
N LEU A 231 -7.60 -8.75 11.01
CA LEU A 231 -8.97 -9.08 10.59
C LEU A 231 -9.98 -8.78 11.70
N LEU A 232 -9.64 -9.12 12.94
CA LEU A 232 -10.52 -8.88 14.10
C LEU A 232 -10.77 -7.38 14.35
N ALA A 233 -9.82 -6.52 13.97
CA ALA A 233 -9.94 -5.07 14.13
C ALA A 233 -10.83 -4.40 13.06
N LEU A 234 -11.11 -5.08 11.94
CA LEU A 234 -11.85 -4.56 10.78
C LEU A 234 -13.22 -3.92 11.11
N PRO A 235 -14.01 -4.44 12.07
CA PRO A 235 -15.29 -3.82 12.41
C PRO A 235 -15.13 -2.36 12.87
N TRP A 236 -14.00 -2.00 13.49
CA TRP A 236 -13.74 -0.67 14.06
C TRP A 236 -12.59 0.03 13.36
N TRP A 237 -12.89 1.06 12.58
CA TRP A 237 -11.87 1.77 11.78
C TRP A 237 -10.68 2.29 12.59
N ARG A 238 -10.90 2.72 13.82
CA ARG A 238 -9.82 3.14 14.72
C ARG A 238 -8.89 1.98 15.05
N ALA A 239 -9.44 0.84 15.46
CA ALA A 239 -8.65 -0.35 15.78
C ALA A 239 -7.91 -0.85 14.54
N PHE A 240 -8.60 -0.92 13.39
CA PHE A 240 -8.00 -1.36 12.13
C PHE A 240 -6.83 -0.46 11.69
N ARG A 241 -6.97 0.87 11.82
CA ARG A 241 -5.87 1.79 11.51
C ARG A 241 -4.71 1.70 12.49
N ILE A 242 -4.99 1.41 13.77
CA ILE A 242 -3.94 1.12 14.76
C ILE A 242 -3.19 -0.15 14.37
N THR A 243 -3.88 -1.23 14.01
CA THR A 243 -3.21 -2.48 13.60
C THR A 243 -2.41 -2.28 12.31
N LEU A 244 -2.90 -1.52 11.32
CA LEU A 244 -2.10 -1.17 10.14
C LEU A 244 -0.88 -0.29 10.46
N ALA A 245 -1.00 0.63 11.41
CA ALA A 245 0.15 1.42 11.86
C ALA A 245 1.21 0.52 12.54
N VAL A 246 0.78 -0.41 13.39
CA VAL A 246 1.65 -1.46 13.94
C VAL A 246 2.24 -2.32 12.82
N ALA A 247 1.47 -2.65 11.78
CA ALA A 247 1.94 -3.39 10.61
C ALA A 247 3.11 -2.69 9.91
N THR A 248 3.01 -1.38 9.69
CA THR A 248 4.11 -0.63 9.06
C THR A 248 5.39 -0.65 9.90
N THR A 249 5.29 -0.57 11.23
CA THR A 249 6.45 -0.69 12.13
C THR A 249 7.01 -2.11 12.18
N PHE A 250 6.13 -3.11 12.14
CA PHE A 250 6.51 -4.52 12.07
C PHE A 250 7.30 -4.80 10.78
N HIS A 251 6.82 -4.32 9.62
CA HIS A 251 7.52 -4.46 8.35
C HIS A 251 8.88 -3.75 8.33
N LEU A 252 9.01 -2.60 9.01
CA LEU A 252 10.32 -1.98 9.20
C LEU A 252 11.25 -2.87 10.04
N GLY A 253 10.76 -3.46 11.13
CA GLY A 253 11.53 -4.41 11.93
C GLY A 253 11.99 -5.62 11.11
N VAL A 254 11.08 -6.21 10.33
CA VAL A 254 11.38 -7.34 9.45
C VAL A 254 12.37 -6.97 8.34
N LEU A 255 12.27 -5.77 7.76
CA LEU A 255 13.27 -5.26 6.81
C LEU A 255 14.64 -5.11 7.47
N LEU A 256 14.71 -4.50 8.65
CA LEU A 256 15.99 -4.25 9.33
C LEU A 256 16.66 -5.54 9.81
N VAL A 257 15.88 -6.52 10.26
CA VAL A 257 16.41 -7.78 10.83
C VAL A 257 16.61 -8.85 9.76
N MET A 258 15.64 -9.04 8.86
CA MET A 258 15.61 -10.16 7.90
C MET A 258 15.83 -9.73 6.45
N ASN A 259 15.94 -8.41 6.18
CA ASN A 259 16.04 -7.83 4.84
C ASN A 259 14.94 -8.33 3.89
N ILE A 260 13.72 -8.53 4.42
CA ILE A 260 12.54 -8.89 3.61
C ILE A 260 11.77 -7.62 3.27
N ASP A 261 11.50 -7.43 1.98
CA ASP A 261 10.76 -6.27 1.47
C ASP A 261 9.24 -6.50 1.46
N PHE A 262 8.53 -5.78 2.32
CA PHE A 262 7.06 -5.71 2.39
C PHE A 262 6.49 -4.37 1.87
N SER A 263 7.23 -3.63 1.04
CA SER A 263 6.82 -2.34 0.49
C SER A 263 5.46 -2.37 -0.21
N HIS A 264 5.16 -3.46 -0.91
CA HIS A 264 3.85 -3.71 -1.54
C HIS A 264 2.68 -3.63 -0.56
N ALA A 265 2.83 -4.22 0.63
CA ALA A 265 1.82 -4.18 1.68
C ALA A 265 1.69 -2.76 2.25
N VAL A 266 2.83 -2.09 2.50
CA VAL A 266 2.87 -0.72 3.04
C VAL A 266 2.20 0.28 2.09
N ILE A 267 2.41 0.15 0.78
CA ILE A 267 1.70 0.94 -0.24
C ILE A 267 0.19 0.74 -0.14
N ALA A 268 -0.26 -0.51 -0.01
CA ALA A 268 -1.68 -0.84 0.11
C ALA A 268 -2.32 -0.22 1.37
N TYR A 269 -1.59 -0.20 2.49
CA TYR A 269 -2.05 0.43 3.74
C TYR A 269 -2.27 1.94 3.59
N GLY A 270 -1.61 2.57 2.63
CA GLY A 270 -1.81 3.98 2.27
C GLY A 270 -3.28 4.33 2.02
N ALA A 271 -4.11 3.38 1.57
CA ALA A 271 -5.55 3.59 1.37
C ALA A 271 -6.31 3.95 2.67
N PHE A 272 -5.77 3.59 3.83
CA PHE A 272 -6.41 3.79 5.14
C PHE A 272 -5.82 4.97 5.94
N VAL A 273 -4.97 5.77 5.31
CA VAL A 273 -4.39 6.97 5.89
C VAL A 273 -5.33 8.16 5.64
N SER A 274 -5.54 9.00 6.68
CA SER A 274 -6.29 10.26 6.56
C SER A 274 -5.44 11.35 5.90
N TRP A 275 -5.06 11.15 4.64
CA TRP A 275 -4.21 12.05 3.88
C TRP A 275 -4.72 13.49 3.84
N GLY A 276 -6.03 13.73 3.77
CA GLY A 276 -6.61 15.07 3.81
C GLY A 276 -6.34 15.78 5.13
N THR A 277 -6.31 15.04 6.25
CA THR A 277 -5.92 15.62 7.55
C THR A 277 -4.44 15.92 7.60
N ILE A 278 -3.59 15.03 7.11
CA ILE A 278 -2.14 15.26 7.01
C ILE A 278 -1.87 16.47 6.11
N ALA A 279 -2.48 16.52 4.93
CA ALA A 279 -2.33 17.59 3.96
C ALA A 279 -2.81 18.94 4.49
N ARG A 280 -3.90 19.00 5.28
CA ARG A 280 -4.31 20.25 5.94
C ARG A 280 -3.27 20.71 6.96
N ARG A 281 -2.80 19.82 7.84
CA ARG A 281 -1.78 20.16 8.85
C ARG A 281 -0.47 20.62 8.21
N VAL A 282 -0.05 19.98 7.11
CA VAL A 282 1.13 20.39 6.34
C VAL A 282 0.83 21.65 5.52
N GLY A 283 -0.39 21.82 5.01
CA GLY A 283 -0.87 22.98 4.26
C GLY A 283 -0.87 24.28 5.06
N ASP A 284 -1.17 24.18 6.35
CA ASP A 284 -1.08 25.29 7.30
C ASP A 284 0.39 25.69 7.59
N SER A 285 1.37 24.93 7.10
CA SER A 285 2.78 25.32 7.15
C SER A 285 3.11 26.37 6.09
N ARG A 286 3.98 27.32 6.45
CA ARG A 286 4.37 28.47 5.60
C ARG A 286 4.93 28.05 4.23
N LEU A 287 5.52 26.86 4.12
CA LEU A 287 6.11 26.33 2.89
C LEU A 287 5.04 25.94 1.85
N VAL A 288 3.92 25.36 2.28
CA VAL A 288 2.83 24.99 1.36
C VAL A 288 2.07 26.23 0.88
N GLY A 289 1.91 27.25 1.73
CA GLY A 289 1.38 28.54 1.31
C GLY A 289 2.21 29.25 0.23
N PHE A 290 3.52 28.94 0.13
CA PHE A 290 4.35 29.41 -0.99
C PHE A 290 4.10 28.59 -2.27
N ALA A 291 4.09 27.25 -2.16
CA ALA A 291 3.80 26.37 -3.29
C ALA A 291 2.41 26.60 -3.89
N GLU A 292 1.38 26.81 -3.06
CA GLU A 292 0.03 27.15 -3.53
C GLU A 292 0.01 28.47 -4.30
N ARG A 293 0.77 29.48 -3.86
CA ARG A 293 0.88 30.76 -4.58
C ARG A 293 1.53 30.58 -5.94
N VAL A 294 2.60 29.79 -6.02
CA VAL A 294 3.27 29.46 -7.29
C VAL A 294 2.33 28.68 -8.22
N LEU A 295 1.60 27.70 -7.72
CA LEU A 295 0.64 26.90 -8.51
C LEU A 295 -0.57 27.73 -8.96
N ARG A 296 -1.08 28.63 -8.11
CA ARG A 296 -2.15 29.57 -8.49
C ARG A 296 -1.68 30.59 -9.52
N ALA A 297 -0.44 31.05 -9.44
CA ALA A 297 0.16 31.92 -10.45
C ALA A 297 0.39 31.18 -11.79
N GLY A 298 0.73 29.89 -11.73
CA GLY A 298 0.90 29.02 -12.90
C GLY A 298 -0.40 28.52 -13.53
N ARG A 299 -1.57 28.70 -12.90
CA ARG A 299 -2.89 28.22 -13.40
C ARG A 299 -3.14 28.44 -14.89
N PRO A 300 -2.84 29.60 -15.52
CA PRO A 300 -3.07 29.77 -16.96
C PRO A 300 -2.24 28.82 -17.83
N LEU A 301 -1.02 28.45 -17.41
CA LEU A 301 -0.17 27.45 -18.10
C LEU A 301 -0.75 26.02 -18.01
N PHE A 302 -1.59 25.78 -16.99
CA PHE A 302 -2.26 24.50 -16.76
C PHE A 302 -3.68 24.45 -17.33
N THR A 303 -4.04 25.36 -18.24
CA THR A 303 -5.30 25.31 -19.00
C THR A 303 -5.06 25.23 -20.51
N GLY A 304 -5.89 24.49 -21.23
CA GLY A 304 -5.81 24.36 -22.70
C GLY A 304 -4.81 23.31 -23.22
N VAL A 305 -4.42 23.44 -24.49
CA VAL A 305 -3.46 22.55 -25.16
C VAL A 305 -2.08 22.51 -24.48
N PRO A 306 -1.48 23.64 -24.03
CA PRO A 306 -0.17 23.63 -23.38
C PRO A 306 -0.12 22.77 -22.12
N ALA A 307 -1.20 22.77 -21.33
CA ALA A 307 -1.32 21.95 -20.13
C ALA A 307 -1.31 20.45 -20.44
N ARG A 308 -1.98 20.04 -21.53
CA ARG A 308 -2.00 18.64 -21.98
C ARG A 308 -0.61 18.21 -22.43
N VAL A 309 0.09 19.06 -23.18
CA VAL A 309 1.48 18.81 -23.59
C VAL A 309 2.37 18.68 -22.37
N LEU A 310 2.29 19.59 -21.40
CA LEU A 310 3.09 19.52 -20.17
C LEU A 310 2.80 18.26 -19.34
N LEU A 311 1.53 17.86 -19.21
CA LEU A 311 1.16 16.61 -18.53
C LEU A 311 1.71 15.37 -19.25
N VAL A 312 1.67 15.35 -20.58
CA VAL A 312 2.27 14.27 -21.38
C VAL A 312 3.78 14.26 -21.18
N LEU A 313 4.45 15.41 -21.25
CA LEU A 313 5.89 15.50 -21.03
C LEU A 313 6.28 15.06 -19.61
N LEU A 314 5.49 15.44 -18.59
CA LEU A 314 5.72 15.00 -17.22
C LEU A 314 5.49 13.49 -17.07
N ALA A 315 4.43 12.94 -17.68
CA ALA A 315 4.17 11.50 -17.68
C ALA A 315 5.30 10.73 -18.36
N VAL A 316 5.77 11.20 -19.51
CA VAL A 316 6.92 10.63 -20.23
C VAL A 316 8.18 10.76 -19.37
N ALA A 317 8.45 11.93 -18.78
CA ALA A 317 9.64 12.11 -17.94
C ALA A 317 9.63 11.20 -16.71
N ILE A 318 8.51 11.11 -15.98
CA ILE A 318 8.36 10.23 -14.83
C ILE A 318 8.46 8.76 -15.26
N GLY A 319 7.74 8.37 -16.32
CA GLY A 319 7.75 7.00 -16.84
C GLY A 319 9.12 6.57 -17.34
N SER A 320 9.77 7.38 -18.16
CA SER A 320 11.12 7.13 -18.68
C SER A 320 12.17 7.15 -17.57
N SER A 321 12.04 8.04 -16.58
CA SER A 321 12.94 8.04 -15.41
C SER A 321 12.75 6.75 -14.60
N SER A 322 11.52 6.41 -14.22
CA SER A 322 11.20 5.17 -13.51
C SER A 322 11.74 3.95 -14.26
N TRP A 323 11.49 3.88 -15.57
CA TRP A 323 11.99 2.81 -16.43
C TRP A 323 13.51 2.75 -16.50
N PHE A 324 14.18 3.87 -16.75
CA PHE A 324 15.64 3.95 -16.82
C PHE A 324 16.28 3.52 -15.50
N LEU A 325 15.68 3.96 -14.38
CA LEU A 325 16.07 3.60 -13.03
C LEU A 325 15.80 2.11 -12.72
N MET A 326 14.94 1.42 -13.45
CA MET A 326 14.72 -0.03 -13.29
C MET A 326 15.54 -0.89 -14.26
N ALA A 327 15.75 -0.41 -15.49
CA ALA A 327 16.36 -1.17 -16.57
C ALA A 327 17.90 -1.04 -16.62
N SER A 328 18.43 0.10 -16.16
CA SER A 328 19.89 0.34 -16.16
C SER A 328 20.61 -0.65 -15.22
N PRO A 329 21.84 -1.09 -15.54
CA PRO A 329 22.64 -1.94 -14.65
C PRO A 329 22.82 -1.34 -13.24
N VAL A 330 22.90 -0.01 -13.14
CA VAL A 330 22.93 0.75 -11.88
C VAL A 330 21.56 0.68 -11.15
N GLY A 331 20.48 0.65 -11.92
CA GLY A 331 19.09 0.55 -11.47
C GLY A 331 18.65 -0.83 -11.00
N ARG A 332 19.14 -1.90 -11.65
CA ARG A 332 18.78 -3.31 -11.38
C ARG A 332 19.05 -3.74 -9.93
N ILE A 333 20.01 -3.11 -9.25
CA ILE A 333 20.43 -3.50 -7.90
C ILE A 333 20.03 -2.47 -6.83
N ALA A 334 20.02 -1.18 -7.17
CA ALA A 334 19.83 -0.12 -6.18
C ALA A 334 18.38 0.36 -6.05
N ILE A 335 17.60 0.53 -7.12
CA ILE A 335 16.46 1.45 -7.06
C ILE A 335 15.16 0.78 -6.62
N GLY A 336 14.87 -0.43 -7.08
CA GLY A 336 13.73 -1.19 -6.53
C GLY A 336 13.90 -1.43 -5.03
N ARG A 337 15.13 -1.77 -4.60
CA ARG A 337 15.48 -1.94 -3.19
C ARG A 337 15.41 -0.61 -2.41
N VAL A 338 15.99 0.48 -2.93
CA VAL A 338 15.94 1.80 -2.28
C VAL A 338 14.51 2.35 -2.23
N GLY A 339 13.74 2.17 -3.30
CA GLY A 339 12.33 2.54 -3.38
C GLY A 339 11.50 1.78 -2.36
N GLY A 340 11.66 0.45 -2.29
CA GLY A 340 11.01 -0.39 -1.29
C GLY A 340 11.38 -0.01 0.15
N VAL A 341 12.67 0.19 0.42
CA VAL A 341 13.17 0.67 1.72
C VAL A 341 12.57 2.03 2.08
N ALA A 342 12.57 2.99 1.15
CA ALA A 342 12.00 4.32 1.36
C ALA A 342 10.50 4.25 1.67
N VAL A 343 9.75 3.43 0.93
CA VAL A 343 8.33 3.16 1.18
C VAL A 343 8.12 2.61 2.59
N ILE A 344 8.89 1.61 3.00
CA ILE A 344 8.77 1.00 4.33
C ILE A 344 9.12 2.00 5.44
N VAL A 345 10.23 2.72 5.31
CA VAL A 345 10.67 3.73 6.30
C VAL A 345 9.64 4.85 6.42
N VAL A 346 9.20 5.43 5.31
CA VAL A 346 8.18 6.50 5.33
C VAL A 346 6.86 5.99 5.88
N GLY A 347 6.43 4.79 5.49
CA GLY A 347 5.24 4.15 6.03
C GLY A 347 5.31 3.96 7.55
N ALA A 348 6.44 3.45 8.05
CA ALA A 348 6.66 3.28 9.48
C ALA A 348 6.69 4.60 10.23
N LEU A 349 7.30 5.66 9.69
CA LEU A 349 7.27 7.00 10.29
C LEU A 349 5.84 7.55 10.40
N ILE A 350 5.01 7.37 9.37
CA ILE A 350 3.59 7.74 9.40
C ILE A 350 2.86 6.90 10.46
N GLY A 351 3.12 5.59 10.51
CA GLY A 351 2.54 4.68 11.50
C GLY A 351 2.88 5.06 12.94
N ILE A 352 4.17 5.26 13.26
CA ILE A 352 4.65 5.69 14.58
C ILE A 352 4.01 7.02 14.96
N THR A 353 4.00 8.00 14.05
CA THR A 353 3.38 9.30 14.30
C THR A 353 1.89 9.15 14.63
N TYR A 354 1.18 8.29 13.91
CA TYR A 354 -0.23 8.00 14.19
C TYR A 354 -0.41 7.34 15.55
N LEU A 355 0.40 6.33 15.90
CA LEU A 355 0.34 5.64 17.19
C LEU A 355 0.60 6.59 18.35
N LEU A 356 1.63 7.43 18.25
CA LEU A 356 1.91 8.47 19.26
C LEU A 356 0.71 9.40 19.44
N GLN A 357 0.09 9.86 18.34
CA GLN A 357 -1.12 10.69 18.42
C GLN A 357 -2.28 9.97 19.12
N GLN A 358 -2.45 8.65 18.91
CA GLN A 358 -3.47 7.87 19.60
C GLN A 358 -3.20 7.75 21.10
N VAL A 359 -1.94 7.56 21.50
CA VAL A 359 -1.53 7.53 22.92
C VAL A 359 -1.77 8.89 23.57
N TRP A 360 -1.31 9.98 22.95
CA TRP A 360 -1.51 11.33 23.46
C TRP A 360 -3.00 11.67 23.63
N ALA A 361 -3.84 11.34 22.65
CA ALA A 361 -5.28 11.55 22.75
C ALA A 361 -5.91 10.74 23.90
N ALA A 362 -5.43 9.53 24.15
CA ALA A 362 -5.92 8.71 25.27
C ALA A 362 -5.46 9.24 26.64
N LEU A 363 -4.24 9.79 26.73
CA LEU A 363 -3.72 10.42 27.95
C LEU A 363 -4.43 11.74 28.26
N ASP A 364 -4.64 12.59 27.26
CA ASP A 364 -5.34 13.87 27.40
C ASP A 364 -6.76 13.66 27.94
N GLN A 365 -7.49 12.67 27.41
CA GLN A 365 -8.82 12.28 27.90
C GLN A 365 -8.82 11.82 29.37
N ARG A 366 -7.72 11.26 29.87
CA ARG A 366 -7.58 10.82 31.28
C ARG A 366 -7.17 11.94 32.22
N LEU A 367 -6.31 12.86 31.77
CA LEU A 367 -5.79 13.97 32.57
C LEU A 367 -6.76 15.14 32.64
N HIS A 368 -7.47 15.39 31.55
CA HIS A 368 -8.50 16.41 31.44
C HIS A 368 -9.83 15.75 31.08
N PRO A 369 -10.42 14.94 31.97
CA PRO A 369 -11.76 14.45 31.77
C PRO A 369 -12.63 15.70 31.76
N ARG A 370 -13.03 16.15 30.56
CA ARG A 370 -13.92 17.30 30.40
C ARG A 370 -15.08 17.01 31.32
N ALA A 371 -15.21 17.81 32.38
CA ALA A 371 -16.34 17.71 33.29
C ALA A 371 -17.56 17.68 32.38
N VAL A 372 -18.33 16.60 32.45
CA VAL A 372 -19.58 16.47 31.71
C VAL A 372 -20.47 17.55 32.28
N GLN A 373 -20.31 18.77 31.80
CA GLN A 373 -21.20 19.86 32.11
C GLN A 373 -22.52 19.42 31.52
N GLY A 374 -23.49 19.13 32.39
CA GLY A 374 -24.85 18.69 32.07
C GLY A 374 -25.68 19.75 31.34
N GLY A 375 -25.07 20.52 30.43
CA GLY A 375 -25.75 21.36 29.48
C GLY A 375 -26.04 20.55 28.23
N VAL A 376 -27.32 20.33 27.97
CA VAL A 376 -27.85 19.89 26.67
C VAL A 376 -27.37 20.90 25.61
N LEU A 377 -26.28 20.58 24.91
CA LEU A 377 -25.80 21.32 23.73
C LEU A 377 -25.88 20.41 22.49
N PRO A 378 -26.19 20.97 21.31
CA PRO A 378 -26.52 20.20 20.12
C PRO A 378 -25.30 19.42 19.63
N VAL A 379 -25.49 18.12 19.46
CA VAL A 379 -24.48 17.16 19.00
C VAL A 379 -24.08 17.50 17.56
N ALA A 380 -22.90 18.09 17.38
CA ALA A 380 -22.26 18.17 16.08
C ALA A 380 -21.62 16.82 15.74
N GLY A 381 -22.32 16.02 14.93
CA GLY A 381 -21.74 15.25 13.83
C GLY A 381 -20.83 14.04 14.09
N ASP A 382 -20.46 13.71 15.32
CA ASP A 382 -19.74 12.46 15.63
C ASP A 382 -20.65 11.48 16.39
N GLN A 383 -21.65 10.92 15.70
CA GLN A 383 -22.38 9.77 16.22
C GLN A 383 -21.58 8.50 15.96
N PHE A 384 -20.72 8.16 16.93
CA PHE A 384 -20.35 6.78 17.19
C PHE A 384 -21.63 6.00 17.56
N VAL A 385 -22.15 5.21 16.61
CA VAL A 385 -23.07 4.12 16.91
C VAL A 385 -22.26 3.04 17.64
N ARG A 386 -22.57 2.85 18.93
CA ARG A 386 -22.15 1.66 19.71
C ARG A 386 -22.93 0.43 19.25
#